data_AF-K3VNT1-F1
#
_entry.id   AF-K3VNT1-F1
#
_cell.length_a   1.000
_cell.length_b   1.000
_cell.length_c   1.000
_cell.angle_alpha   90.00
_cell.angle_beta   90.00
_cell.angle_gamma   90.00
#
_symmetry.space_group_name_H-M   'P 1'
#
loop_
_entity.id
_entity.type
_entity.pdbx_description
1 polymer ?
#
loop_
_entity_poly.entity_id
_entity_poly.type
_entity_poly.pdbx_seq_one_letter_code
_entity_poly.pdbx_strand_id
1 'polypeptide(L)'
;MSTTSFHTFPNLPAELRLQIWEEAYDTPQLRQQGIHYVDIYTQHERPLSSALVAFHPGYERDTFGSACLMNRGLWKACGESREVITKKSKKSKPPAKTPMQVSRTDGRPDGYCRVNGWKDIFCIRTSRCNVGQYVSTVMQMRIQGIDSKGWEFPVKNIAFEFDPTWLIDIPATDTDMTDEDSPRGLFLCLLQARQTPNIWLIDRETAWSSGECADCAASTPLFVDGTDYYVEGKHDALCLEHDADERSRALTTFLEKLEDIILEGKFRRWGLSSHVDSRSFANDYGITTVVEDVRFLFCRSREVALCQRCPAHEHRYNSDGDADEWDTVGSMSSERW
;
A
#
# COMPACT_ATOMS: atom_id res chain seq x y z
N MET A 1 -29.40 11.54 -45.81
CA MET A 1 -28.47 10.80 -44.91
C MET A 1 -27.53 11.82 -44.31
N SER A 2 -27.60 12.04 -42.99
CA SER A 2 -26.75 13.04 -42.33
C SER A 2 -25.32 12.51 -42.30
N THR A 3 -24.40 13.17 -43.01
CA THR A 3 -22.98 12.88 -42.95
C THR A 3 -22.48 13.24 -41.55
N THR A 4 -22.14 12.25 -40.74
CA THR A 4 -21.52 12.45 -39.43
C THR A 4 -20.08 12.91 -39.63
N SER A 5 -19.89 14.21 -39.85
CA SER A 5 -18.55 14.81 -39.84
C SER A 5 -18.07 14.88 -38.40
N PHE A 6 -17.04 14.10 -38.06
CA PHE A 6 -16.34 14.25 -36.79
C PHE A 6 -15.45 15.50 -36.86
N HIS A 7 -15.75 16.50 -36.04
CA HIS A 7 -14.87 17.65 -35.86
C HIS A 7 -13.75 17.29 -34.89
N THR A 8 -12.51 17.61 -35.25
CA THR A 8 -11.37 17.53 -34.33
C THR A 8 -11.57 18.46 -33.15
N PHE A 9 -11.08 18.10 -31.97
CA PHE A 9 -11.27 18.87 -30.74
C PHE A 9 -11.02 20.40 -30.87
N PRO A 10 -9.96 20.89 -31.54
CA PRO A 10 -9.72 22.32 -31.69
C PRO A 10 -10.80 23.07 -32.50
N ASN A 11 -11.57 22.36 -33.32
CA ASN A 11 -12.61 22.91 -34.20
C ASN A 11 -14.01 22.85 -33.57
N LEU A 12 -14.13 22.34 -32.34
CA LEU A 12 -15.40 22.34 -31.62
C LEU A 12 -15.73 23.76 -31.12
N PRO A 13 -17.03 24.12 -31.05
CA PRO A 13 -17.49 25.30 -30.33
C PRO A 13 -16.89 25.40 -28.92
N ALA A 14 -16.63 26.62 -28.45
CA ALA A 14 -15.96 26.86 -27.18
C ALA A 14 -16.71 26.22 -25.99
N GLU A 15 -18.03 26.24 -26.03
CA GLU A 15 -18.92 25.63 -25.03
C GLU A 15 -18.67 24.13 -24.91
N LEU A 16 -18.54 23.42 -26.03
CA LEU A 16 -18.28 21.98 -26.05
C LEU A 16 -16.85 21.67 -25.56
N ARG A 17 -15.85 22.47 -25.96
CA ARG A 17 -14.47 22.30 -25.50
C ARG A 17 -14.37 22.48 -23.99
N LEU A 18 -15.05 23.49 -23.44
CA LEU A 18 -15.12 23.73 -21.99
C LEU A 18 -15.85 22.61 -21.25
N GLN A 19 -16.98 22.12 -21.77
CA GLN A 19 -17.69 20.97 -21.20
C GLN A 19 -16.79 19.73 -21.15
N ILE A 20 -16.07 19.43 -22.23
CA ILE A 20 -15.13 18.30 -22.26
C ILE A 20 -14.05 18.46 -21.19
N TRP A 21 -13.47 19.64 -21.01
CA TRP A 21 -12.48 19.88 -19.96
C TRP A 21 -13.08 19.78 -18.55
N GLU A 22 -14.30 20.28 -18.35
CA GLU A 22 -14.99 20.21 -17.06
C GLU A 22 -15.31 18.75 -16.69
N GLU A 23 -15.78 17.95 -17.64
CA GLU A 23 -16.05 16.52 -17.47
C GLU A 23 -14.76 15.71 -17.26
N ALA A 24 -13.69 16.02 -18.01
CA ALA A 24 -12.40 15.36 -17.83
C ALA A 24 -11.81 15.58 -16.43
N TYR A 25 -12.03 16.76 -15.84
CA TYR A 25 -11.59 17.08 -14.49
C TYR A 25 -12.45 16.42 -13.41
N ASP A 26 -13.77 16.32 -13.58
CA ASP A 26 -14.71 15.80 -12.56
C ASP A 26 -14.79 14.26 -12.51
N THR A 27 -13.82 13.56 -13.10
CA THR A 27 -13.84 12.11 -13.17
C THR A 27 -13.88 11.48 -11.77
N PRO A 28 -14.70 10.43 -11.55
CA PRO A 28 -14.88 9.76 -10.24
C PRO A 28 -13.57 9.33 -9.55
N GLN A 29 -12.49 9.24 -10.32
CA GLN A 29 -11.11 9.03 -9.87
C GLN A 29 -10.67 10.03 -8.78
N LEU A 30 -11.20 11.26 -8.78
CA LEU A 30 -10.95 12.25 -7.73
C LEU A 30 -11.54 11.88 -6.35
N ARG A 31 -12.38 10.84 -6.26
CA ARG A 31 -12.93 10.33 -4.99
C ARG A 31 -12.15 9.13 -4.44
N GLN A 32 -11.19 8.61 -5.19
CA GLN A 32 -10.34 7.49 -4.78
C GLN A 32 -9.21 7.96 -3.87
N GLN A 33 -8.61 7.02 -3.14
CA GLN A 33 -7.46 7.31 -2.28
C GLN A 33 -6.20 7.22 -3.15
N GLY A 34 -5.43 8.30 -3.19
CA GLY A 34 -4.24 8.36 -4.05
C GLY A 34 -3.02 7.71 -3.40
N ILE A 35 -2.23 6.99 -4.18
CA ILE A 35 -0.86 6.60 -3.84
C ILE A 35 0.08 7.67 -4.41
N HIS A 36 0.91 8.26 -3.55
CA HIS A 36 1.86 9.30 -3.92
C HIS A 36 3.27 8.85 -3.60
N TYR A 37 4.13 8.93 -4.60
CA TYR A 37 5.51 8.54 -4.48
C TYR A 37 6.36 9.71 -4.00
N VAL A 38 7.05 9.51 -2.88
CA VAL A 38 7.81 10.55 -2.20
C VAL A 38 9.23 10.09 -1.90
N ASP A 39 10.13 11.06 -1.90
CA ASP A 39 11.51 10.89 -1.46
C ASP A 39 11.66 11.46 -0.05
N ILE A 40 12.56 10.89 0.74
CA ILE A 40 12.86 11.37 2.09
C ILE A 40 14.13 12.23 2.03
N TYR A 41 14.10 13.37 2.70
CA TYR A 41 15.28 14.20 2.87
C TYR A 41 16.03 13.78 4.14
N THR A 42 17.18 13.14 4.00
CA THR A 42 18.12 12.94 5.11
C THR A 42 19.03 14.17 5.13
N GLN A 43 18.76 15.15 6.00
CA GLN A 43 19.65 16.31 6.13
C GLN A 43 20.98 15.83 6.72
N HIS A 44 22.01 15.65 5.88
CA HIS A 44 23.36 15.30 6.32
C HIS A 44 24.02 16.33 7.26
N GLU A 45 23.39 17.49 7.47
CA GLU A 45 24.00 18.63 8.19
C GLU A 45 23.14 19.24 9.30
N ARG A 46 21.94 18.69 9.57
CA ARG A 46 21.16 19.07 10.76
C ARG A 46 20.72 17.81 11.48
N PRO A 47 20.80 17.76 12.82
CA PRO A 47 20.19 16.68 13.58
C PRO A 47 18.74 16.59 13.10
N LEU A 48 18.30 15.39 12.70
CA LEU A 48 16.91 15.14 12.35
C LEU A 48 16.08 15.75 13.48
N SER A 49 15.32 16.81 13.15
CA SER A 49 14.15 17.12 13.94
C SER A 49 13.34 15.82 14.00
N SER A 50 12.61 15.60 15.09
CA SER A 50 11.86 14.37 15.40
C SER A 50 10.85 13.88 14.34
N ALA A 51 10.81 14.49 13.16
CA ALA A 51 9.96 14.10 12.05
C ALA A 51 10.78 13.77 10.79
N LEU A 52 10.43 12.64 10.14
CA LEU A 52 10.88 12.36 8.77
C LEU A 52 10.22 13.36 7.82
N VAL A 53 11.01 14.11 7.08
CA VAL A 53 10.49 15.05 6.07
C VAL A 53 10.56 14.41 4.70
N ALA A 54 9.38 14.27 4.07
CA ALA A 54 9.24 13.75 2.73
C ALA A 54 8.86 14.85 1.74
N PHE A 55 9.33 14.72 0.50
CA PHE A 55 8.99 15.63 -0.58
C PHE A 55 8.59 14.84 -1.82
N HIS A 56 7.74 15.45 -2.63
CA HIS A 56 7.36 14.88 -3.91
C HIS A 56 8.36 15.33 -4.99
N PRO A 57 8.91 14.42 -5.82
CA PRO A 57 10.05 14.71 -6.70
C PRO A 57 9.75 15.66 -7.88
N GLY A 58 8.49 15.98 -8.13
CA GLY A 58 8.11 16.88 -9.21
C GLY A 58 7.48 16.19 -10.41
N TYR A 59 6.83 16.97 -11.26
CA TYR A 59 6.28 16.50 -12.54
C TYR A 59 7.35 15.91 -13.49
N GLU A 60 8.61 16.31 -13.38
CA GLU A 60 9.67 15.88 -14.30
C GLU A 60 10.39 14.61 -13.86
N ARG A 61 10.33 14.28 -12.56
CA ARG A 61 11.09 13.17 -11.95
C ARG A 61 10.19 12.06 -11.37
N ASP A 62 8.88 12.26 -11.42
CA ASP A 62 7.94 11.21 -11.06
C ASP A 62 7.66 10.31 -12.27
N THR A 63 8.44 9.23 -12.36
CA THR A 63 8.26 8.13 -13.33
C THR A 63 7.29 7.06 -12.84
N PHE A 64 6.90 7.11 -11.56
CA PHE A 64 6.06 6.10 -10.91
C PHE A 64 4.58 6.47 -11.03
N GLY A 65 4.31 7.71 -11.42
CA GLY A 65 2.96 8.21 -11.67
C GLY A 65 2.21 8.35 -10.36
N SER A 66 2.58 9.28 -9.49
CA SER A 66 1.75 9.56 -8.31
C SER A 66 0.34 9.96 -8.72
N ALA A 67 -0.66 9.52 -7.95
CA ALA A 67 -2.06 9.84 -8.23
C ALA A 67 -2.32 11.34 -8.31
N CYS A 68 -1.60 12.14 -7.51
CA CYS A 68 -1.73 13.59 -7.55
C CYS A 68 -1.26 14.23 -8.88
N LEU A 69 -0.57 13.48 -9.74
CA LEU A 69 -0.17 13.87 -11.08
C LEU A 69 -1.11 13.38 -12.18
N MET A 70 -2.20 12.66 -11.89
CA MET A 70 -3.13 12.17 -12.91
C MET A 70 -3.66 13.31 -13.80
N ASN A 71 -3.89 14.48 -13.21
CA ASN A 71 -4.34 15.68 -13.93
C ASN A 71 -3.21 16.43 -14.65
N ARG A 72 -1.98 15.91 -14.67
CA ARG A 72 -0.83 16.50 -15.37
C ARG A 72 -1.12 16.69 -16.86
N GLY A 73 -1.73 15.68 -17.49
CA GLY A 73 -2.08 15.73 -18.91
C GLY A 73 -3.01 16.90 -19.19
N LEU A 74 -4.05 17.06 -18.38
CA LEU A 74 -4.99 18.18 -18.46
C LEU A 74 -4.29 19.53 -18.22
N TRP A 75 -3.45 19.62 -17.17
CA TRP A 75 -2.70 20.84 -16.86
C TRP A 75 -1.72 21.26 -17.96
N LYS A 76 -1.12 20.31 -18.67
CA LYS A 76 -0.18 20.59 -19.76
C LYS A 76 -0.84 20.71 -21.15
N ALA A 77 -2.11 20.35 -21.30
CA ALA A 77 -2.78 20.26 -22.60
C ALA A 77 -2.89 21.61 -23.32
N CYS A 78 -3.54 22.62 -22.71
CA CYS A 78 -3.69 23.95 -23.29
C CYS A 78 -4.06 25.01 -22.23
N GLY A 79 -4.24 26.27 -22.65
CA GLY A 79 -4.69 27.35 -21.76
C GLY A 79 -6.07 27.11 -21.15
N GLU A 80 -7.04 26.71 -21.97
CA GLU A 80 -8.42 26.49 -21.53
C GLU A 80 -8.54 25.38 -20.48
N SER A 81 -7.83 24.27 -20.67
CA SER A 81 -7.80 23.18 -19.69
C SER A 81 -7.25 23.65 -18.34
N ARG A 82 -6.16 24.43 -18.34
CA ARG A 82 -5.58 25.03 -17.12
C ARG A 82 -6.56 25.97 -16.41
N GLU A 83 -7.30 26.76 -17.16
CA GLU A 83 -8.31 27.66 -16.60
C GLU A 83 -9.44 26.89 -15.93
N VAL A 84 -9.93 25.81 -16.57
CA VAL A 84 -10.96 24.93 -16.00
C VAL A 84 -10.48 24.29 -14.69
N ILE A 85 -9.29 23.69 -14.69
CA ILE A 85 -8.69 23.08 -13.47
C ILE A 85 -8.55 24.13 -12.36
N THR A 86 -8.02 25.31 -12.69
CA THR A 86 -7.83 26.40 -11.73
C THR A 86 -9.16 26.87 -11.14
N LYS A 87 -10.19 27.01 -11.97
CA LYS A 87 -11.54 27.44 -11.56
C LYS A 87 -12.21 26.38 -10.68
N LYS A 88 -12.17 25.11 -11.05
CA LYS A 88 -12.75 24.00 -10.27
C LYS A 88 -12.02 23.81 -8.95
N SER A 89 -10.69 23.91 -8.95
CA SER A 89 -9.86 23.91 -7.74
C SER A 89 -10.26 25.03 -6.78
N LYS A 90 -10.41 26.28 -7.26
CA LYS A 90 -10.84 27.39 -6.40
C LYS A 90 -12.27 27.23 -5.85
N LYS A 91 -13.18 26.58 -6.59
CA LYS A 91 -14.58 26.39 -6.21
C LYS A 91 -14.82 25.27 -5.21
N SER A 92 -13.99 24.22 -5.21
CA SER A 92 -14.08 23.21 -4.16
C SER A 92 -13.73 23.89 -2.84
N LYS A 93 -14.68 24.00 -1.90
CA LYS A 93 -14.35 24.33 -0.51
C LYS A 93 -13.22 23.40 -0.11
N PRO A 94 -12.05 23.88 0.36
CA PRO A 94 -10.99 22.99 0.77
C PRO A 94 -11.61 22.07 1.82
N PRO A 95 -11.64 20.75 1.60
CA PRO A 95 -12.17 19.85 2.59
C PRO A 95 -11.16 19.76 3.75
N ALA A 96 -10.91 20.85 4.48
CA ALA A 96 -9.90 20.94 5.55
C ALA A 96 -8.50 20.37 5.19
N LYS A 97 -8.17 20.21 3.90
CA LYS A 97 -7.03 19.40 3.41
C LYS A 97 -6.11 20.26 2.54
N THR A 98 -4.84 20.27 2.92
CA THR A 98 -3.82 21.15 2.37
C THR A 98 -3.38 20.70 0.97
N PRO A 99 -3.26 21.61 -0.01
CA PRO A 99 -2.55 21.30 -1.24
C PRO A 99 -1.07 21.02 -0.95
N MET A 100 -0.54 19.91 -1.43
CA MET A 100 0.91 19.69 -1.52
C MET A 100 1.41 20.45 -2.75
N GLN A 101 2.29 21.42 -2.55
CA GLN A 101 2.91 22.11 -3.66
C GLN A 101 4.06 21.25 -4.19
N VAL A 102 3.92 20.80 -5.43
CA VAL A 102 4.96 20.03 -6.11
C VAL A 102 5.91 21.04 -6.74
N SER A 103 7.05 21.24 -6.07
CA SER A 103 8.10 22.14 -6.54
C SER A 103 8.86 21.48 -7.68
N ARG A 104 9.22 22.24 -8.72
CA ARG A 104 10.30 21.82 -9.61
C ARG A 104 11.60 21.84 -8.84
N THR A 105 12.57 21.08 -9.33
CA THR A 105 13.95 21.15 -8.85
C THR A 105 14.66 22.46 -9.19
N ASP A 106 14.07 23.33 -10.01
CA ASP A 106 14.55 24.71 -10.25
C ASP A 106 13.93 25.74 -9.29
N GLY A 107 13.15 25.30 -8.29
CA GLY A 107 12.54 26.15 -7.28
C GLY A 107 11.26 26.88 -7.74
N ARG A 108 10.81 26.70 -8.99
CA ARG A 108 9.54 27.25 -9.45
C ARG A 108 8.38 26.29 -9.13
N PRO A 109 7.27 26.78 -8.58
CA PRO A 109 6.11 25.94 -8.35
C PRO A 109 5.41 25.63 -9.68
N ASP A 110 5.44 24.37 -10.12
CA ASP A 110 4.83 23.94 -11.39
C ASP A 110 3.33 23.60 -11.29
N GLY A 111 2.74 23.89 -10.14
CA GLY A 111 1.35 23.60 -9.83
C GLY A 111 1.20 23.11 -8.41
N TYR A 112 -0.05 23.00 -7.98
CA TYR A 112 -0.41 22.40 -6.70
C TYR A 112 -1.04 21.05 -6.97
N CYS A 113 -0.60 20.05 -6.24
CA CYS A 113 -1.16 18.72 -6.23
C CYS A 113 -1.93 18.55 -4.94
N ARG A 114 -3.21 18.22 -5.03
CA ARG A 114 -4.00 18.00 -3.82
C ARG A 114 -3.77 16.59 -3.34
N VAL A 115 -3.29 16.49 -2.12
CA VAL A 115 -3.15 15.24 -1.40
C VAL A 115 -3.88 15.36 -0.07
N ASN A 116 -4.14 14.22 0.54
CA ASN A 116 -4.81 14.14 1.81
C ASN A 116 -4.02 13.23 2.75
N GLY A 117 -3.21 13.84 3.61
CA GLY A 117 -2.33 13.13 4.56
C GLY A 117 -3.00 12.05 5.43
N TRP A 118 -4.34 12.11 5.57
CA TRP A 118 -5.13 11.17 6.39
C TRP A 118 -5.75 10.01 5.61
N LYS A 119 -5.92 10.13 4.29
CA LYS A 119 -6.53 9.07 3.47
C LYS A 119 -5.58 8.54 2.41
N ASP A 120 -4.78 9.40 1.83
CA ASP A 120 -3.85 9.02 0.79
C ASP A 120 -2.68 8.23 1.41
N ILE A 121 -2.01 7.46 0.55
CA ILE A 121 -0.85 6.65 0.89
C ILE A 121 0.39 7.32 0.32
N PHE A 122 1.44 7.43 1.13
CA PHE A 122 2.71 8.02 0.72
C PHE A 122 3.77 6.94 0.66
N CYS A 123 4.11 6.53 -0.56
CA CYS A 123 5.06 5.47 -0.83
C CYS A 123 6.48 6.03 -0.91
N ILE A 124 7.36 5.55 -0.04
CA ILE A 124 8.76 5.98 0.02
C ILE A 124 9.53 5.29 -1.11
N ARG A 125 10.26 6.09 -1.90
CA ARG A 125 11.02 5.63 -3.07
C ARG A 125 12.52 5.45 -2.86
N THR A 126 13.07 6.07 -1.83
CA THR A 126 14.53 6.24 -1.75
C THR A 126 15.25 4.91 -1.56
N SER A 127 16.30 4.68 -2.33
CA SER A 127 17.21 3.53 -2.17
C SER A 127 18.21 3.71 -1.04
N ARG A 128 18.29 4.92 -0.47
CA ARG A 128 19.10 5.25 0.70
C ARG A 128 18.24 5.90 1.76
N CYS A 129 18.25 5.30 2.94
CA CYS A 129 17.49 5.69 4.10
C CYS A 129 18.46 5.92 5.26
N ASN A 130 19.41 6.84 5.12
CA ASN A 130 20.32 7.17 6.21
C ASN A 130 19.58 8.01 7.25
N VAL A 131 18.73 7.35 8.04
CA VAL A 131 17.95 7.96 9.11
C VAL A 131 18.78 8.03 10.41
N GLY A 132 20.00 7.47 10.39
CA GLY A 132 20.93 7.43 11.52
C GLY A 132 20.32 6.74 12.76
N GLN A 133 21.04 6.79 13.89
CA GLN A 133 20.59 6.23 15.18
C GLN A 133 19.35 6.93 15.78
N TYR A 134 18.74 7.87 15.06
CA TYR A 134 17.66 8.73 15.55
C TYR A 134 16.26 8.19 15.23
N VAL A 135 16.13 6.99 14.68
CA VAL A 135 14.82 6.44 14.32
C VAL A 135 13.90 6.22 15.52
N SER A 136 14.49 6.01 16.71
CA SER A 136 13.75 6.01 17.99
C SER A 136 12.97 7.31 18.26
N THR A 137 13.27 8.40 17.54
CA THR A 137 12.56 9.68 17.63
C THR A 137 11.63 9.98 16.46
N VAL A 138 11.59 9.13 15.43
CA VAL A 138 10.69 9.27 14.27
C VAL A 138 9.29 8.85 14.69
N MET A 139 8.63 9.75 15.40
CA MET A 139 7.25 9.57 15.85
C MET A 139 6.26 10.09 14.79
N GLN A 140 6.74 10.80 13.76
CA GLN A 140 5.92 11.44 12.75
C GLN A 140 6.67 11.50 11.40
N MET A 141 6.07 10.98 10.34
CA MET A 141 6.44 11.41 8.98
C MET A 141 5.60 12.63 8.63
N ARG A 142 6.26 13.63 8.08
CA ARG A 142 5.63 14.83 7.57
C ARG A 142 6.02 15.08 6.13
N ILE A 143 5.07 15.61 5.37
CA ILE A 143 5.34 16.02 4.00
C ILE A 143 5.65 17.51 4.01
N GLN A 144 6.76 17.88 3.37
CA GLN A 144 7.08 19.27 3.13
C GLN A 144 6.10 19.83 2.10
N GLY A 145 5.14 20.62 2.60
CA GLY A 145 4.27 21.45 1.78
C GLY A 145 4.78 22.89 1.74
N ILE A 146 4.58 23.57 0.62
CA ILE A 146 4.57 25.03 0.59
C ILE A 146 3.09 25.43 0.64
N ASP A 147 2.48 25.42 1.83
CA ASP A 147 1.40 26.36 2.02
C ASP A 147 2.01 27.77 2.15
N SER A 148 1.21 28.83 2.09
CA SER A 148 1.71 30.21 2.25
C SER A 148 2.36 30.49 3.62
N LYS A 149 2.47 29.47 4.49
CA LYS A 149 2.99 29.55 5.86
C LYS A 149 4.07 28.49 6.18
N GLY A 150 4.48 27.62 5.25
CA GLY A 150 5.51 26.60 5.42
C GLY A 150 5.21 25.47 6.41
N TRP A 151 3.93 25.08 6.62
CA TRP A 151 3.62 24.02 7.59
C TRP A 151 3.94 22.61 7.06
N GLU A 152 4.52 21.79 7.94
CA GLU A 152 4.68 20.35 7.76
C GLU A 152 3.42 19.63 8.26
N PHE A 153 2.93 18.62 7.54
CA PHE A 153 1.69 17.92 7.89
C PHE A 153 1.92 16.46 8.22
N PRO A 154 1.32 15.92 9.29
CA PRO A 154 1.45 14.51 9.63
C PRO A 154 0.80 13.63 8.56
N VAL A 155 1.51 12.56 8.21
CA VAL A 155 1.02 11.49 7.33
C VAL A 155 0.50 10.35 8.18
N LYS A 156 -0.68 9.84 7.83
CA LYS A 156 -1.27 8.67 8.50
C LYS A 156 -0.90 7.36 7.81
N ASN A 157 -0.67 7.33 6.51
CA ASN A 157 -0.40 6.09 5.77
C ASN A 157 0.94 6.19 5.03
N ILE A 158 1.91 5.41 5.48
CA ILE A 158 3.23 5.27 4.83
C ILE A 158 3.25 3.92 4.12
N ALA A 159 3.76 3.90 2.90
CA ALA A 159 3.98 2.68 2.15
C ALA A 159 5.44 2.48 1.76
N PHE A 160 5.79 1.21 1.55
CA PHE A 160 6.98 0.77 0.85
C PHE A 160 6.57 -0.16 -0.29
N GLU A 161 7.25 -0.06 -1.42
CA GLU A 161 7.14 -1.08 -2.45
C GLU A 161 7.99 -2.27 -2.04
N PHE A 162 7.37 -3.45 -2.01
CA PHE A 162 8.09 -4.67 -1.72
C PHE A 162 9.01 -5.03 -2.89
N ASP A 163 10.28 -5.27 -2.58
CA ASP A 163 11.27 -5.77 -3.51
C ASP A 163 11.76 -7.14 -3.01
N PRO A 164 11.61 -8.22 -3.80
CA PRO A 164 12.10 -9.55 -3.43
C PRO A 164 13.60 -9.59 -3.07
N THR A 165 14.40 -8.62 -3.54
CA THR A 165 15.81 -8.52 -3.13
C THR A 165 16.00 -8.26 -1.63
N TRP A 166 14.94 -7.88 -0.90
CA TRP A 166 14.95 -7.77 0.55
C TRP A 166 15.22 -9.10 1.25
N LEU A 167 15.07 -10.23 0.55
CA LEU A 167 15.42 -11.56 1.03
C LEU A 167 16.91 -11.90 0.94
N ILE A 168 17.68 -11.14 0.17
CA ILE A 168 19.11 -11.36 -0.03
C ILE A 168 19.85 -10.78 1.17
N ASP A 169 20.75 -11.55 1.77
CA ASP A 169 21.57 -11.12 2.92
C ASP A 169 20.74 -10.48 4.04
N ILE A 170 19.63 -11.14 4.44
CA ILE A 170 18.82 -10.69 5.57
C ILE A 170 19.67 -10.70 6.84
N PRO A 171 19.75 -9.60 7.59
CA PRO A 171 20.46 -9.55 8.86
C PRO A 171 19.91 -10.53 9.89
N ALA A 172 20.79 -11.07 10.72
CA ALA A 172 20.41 -12.02 11.76
C ALA A 172 19.72 -11.36 12.96
N THR A 173 19.89 -10.04 13.14
CA THR A 173 19.33 -9.32 14.29
C THR A 173 18.54 -8.08 13.86
N ASP A 174 17.60 -7.68 14.71
CA ASP A 174 16.81 -6.48 14.49
C ASP A 174 17.70 -5.22 14.48
N THR A 175 18.72 -5.20 15.33
CA THR A 175 19.70 -4.11 15.42
C THR A 175 20.47 -3.95 14.11
N ASP A 176 21.03 -5.06 13.59
CA ASP A 176 21.78 -5.03 12.33
C ASP A 176 20.87 -4.58 11.16
N MET A 177 19.59 -5.00 11.16
CA MET A 177 18.63 -4.58 10.14
C MET A 177 18.24 -3.10 10.27
N THR A 178 18.03 -2.58 11.48
CA THR A 178 17.73 -1.15 11.68
C THR A 178 18.90 -0.23 11.33
N ASP A 179 20.14 -0.74 11.41
CA ASP A 179 21.35 0.00 11.05
C ASP A 179 21.61 0.03 9.53
N GLU A 180 20.86 -0.75 8.75
CA GLU A 180 21.00 -0.73 7.30
C GLU A 180 20.52 0.57 6.67
N ASP A 181 21.34 1.12 5.77
CA ASP A 181 20.96 2.21 4.87
C ASP A 181 20.09 1.69 3.71
N SER A 182 18.95 1.09 4.03
CA SER A 182 18.07 0.40 3.08
C SER A 182 16.58 0.67 3.35
N PRO A 183 15.70 0.50 2.34
CA PRO A 183 14.25 0.55 2.54
C PRO A 183 13.74 -0.44 3.60
N ARG A 184 14.30 -1.66 3.66
CA ARG A 184 13.92 -2.67 4.66
C ARG A 184 14.32 -2.28 6.08
N GLY A 185 15.48 -1.65 6.25
CA GLY A 185 15.93 -1.12 7.55
C GLY A 185 15.01 -0.02 8.05
N LEU A 186 14.63 0.92 7.17
CA LEU A 186 13.66 1.97 7.48
C LEU A 186 12.25 1.41 7.78
N PHE A 187 11.83 0.39 7.03
CA PHE A 187 10.56 -0.29 7.26
C PHE A 187 10.49 -0.91 8.67
N LEU A 188 11.52 -1.69 9.06
CA LEU A 188 11.61 -2.28 10.40
C LEU A 188 11.61 -1.19 11.48
N CYS A 189 12.39 -0.14 11.27
CA CYS A 189 12.45 1.03 12.13
C CYS A 189 11.07 1.66 12.42
N LEU A 190 10.25 1.87 11.38
CA LEU A 190 8.89 2.40 11.54
C LEU A 190 7.96 1.41 12.25
N LEU A 191 8.08 0.11 11.96
CA LEU A 191 7.30 -0.92 12.65
C LEU A 191 7.58 -0.95 14.16
N GLN A 192 8.85 -0.83 14.54
CA GLN A 192 9.26 -0.83 15.94
C GLN A 192 8.83 0.42 16.71
N ALA A 193 8.67 1.56 16.03
CA ALA A 193 8.23 2.81 16.66
C ALA A 193 6.81 2.71 17.26
N ARG A 194 5.98 1.74 16.81
CA ARG A 194 4.67 1.34 17.36
C ARG A 194 3.63 2.45 17.60
N GLN A 195 3.92 3.69 17.21
CA GLN A 195 3.00 4.81 17.19
C GLN A 195 2.99 5.44 15.80
N THR A 196 1.77 5.70 15.31
CA THR A 196 1.38 6.41 14.08
C THR A 196 2.54 6.75 13.13
N PRO A 197 2.65 6.06 11.99
CA PRO A 197 1.56 5.90 11.02
C PRO A 197 1.16 4.44 10.74
N ASN A 198 0.05 4.25 10.01
CA ASN A 198 -0.27 2.97 9.35
C ASN A 198 0.84 2.65 8.35
N ILE A 199 1.38 1.44 8.45
CA ILE A 199 2.44 0.96 7.58
C ILE A 199 1.82 0.03 6.54
N TRP A 200 2.13 0.30 5.28
CA TRP A 200 1.65 -0.42 4.13
C TRP A 200 2.82 -1.05 3.37
N LEU A 201 2.64 -2.27 2.89
CA LEU A 201 3.47 -2.87 1.84
C LEU A 201 2.66 -2.93 0.55
N ILE A 202 3.25 -2.42 -0.53
CA ILE A 202 2.68 -2.49 -1.87
C ILE A 202 3.42 -3.58 -2.63
N ASP A 203 2.69 -4.59 -3.08
CA ASP A 203 3.21 -5.59 -4.01
C ASP A 203 2.49 -5.46 -5.36
N ARG A 204 3.24 -5.03 -6.37
CA ARG A 204 2.72 -4.78 -7.73
C ARG A 204 2.61 -6.05 -8.57
N GLU A 205 3.30 -7.11 -8.17
CA GLU A 205 3.55 -8.25 -9.05
C GLU A 205 2.97 -9.55 -8.52
N THR A 206 2.83 -9.68 -7.21
CA THR A 206 2.23 -10.87 -6.60
C THR A 206 0.77 -11.05 -7.04
N ALA A 207 0.50 -12.25 -7.54
CA ALA A 207 -0.85 -12.69 -7.86
C ALA A 207 -1.65 -12.91 -6.58
N TRP A 208 -2.90 -12.46 -6.58
CA TRP A 208 -3.78 -12.53 -5.41
C TRP A 208 -5.19 -12.89 -5.85
N SER A 209 -6.00 -13.45 -4.97
CA SER A 209 -7.41 -13.73 -5.26
C SER A 209 -8.30 -12.99 -4.28
N SER A 210 -9.35 -12.35 -4.78
CA SER A 210 -10.49 -11.97 -3.94
C SER A 210 -11.22 -13.27 -3.58
N GLY A 211 -10.81 -13.94 -2.50
CA GLY A 211 -11.48 -15.17 -2.10
C GLY A 211 -13.00 -14.94 -2.03
N GLU A 212 -13.80 -15.90 -2.52
CA GLU A 212 -15.27 -15.89 -2.44
C GLU A 212 -15.79 -16.05 -0.99
N CYS A 213 -15.10 -15.50 -0.01
CA CYS A 213 -15.62 -15.39 1.34
C CYS A 213 -16.67 -14.28 1.34
N ALA A 214 -17.93 -14.63 1.60
CA ALA A 214 -19.05 -13.70 1.69
C ALA A 214 -18.80 -12.54 2.70
N ASP A 215 -17.90 -12.72 3.67
CA ASP A 215 -17.47 -11.68 4.63
C ASP A 215 -16.34 -10.77 4.10
N CYS A 216 -15.68 -11.14 3.00
CA CYS A 216 -14.61 -10.38 2.35
C CYS A 216 -15.13 -9.50 1.20
N ALA A 217 -16.40 -9.64 0.81
CA ALA A 217 -17.06 -8.87 -0.24
C ALA A 217 -17.41 -7.42 0.15
N ALA A 218 -16.72 -6.85 1.15
CA ALA A 218 -16.83 -5.43 1.40
C ALA A 218 -16.20 -4.68 0.22
N SER A 219 -16.87 -3.64 -0.28
CA SER A 219 -16.34 -2.68 -1.24
C SER A 219 -15.01 -2.12 -0.73
N THR A 220 -13.91 -2.79 -1.04
CA THR A 220 -12.58 -2.40 -0.59
C THR A 220 -12.29 -1.02 -1.18
N PRO A 221 -11.79 -0.06 -0.37
CA PRO A 221 -11.38 1.22 -0.91
C PRO A 221 -10.39 0.99 -2.05
N LEU A 222 -10.73 1.51 -3.23
CA LEU A 222 -9.85 1.46 -4.38
C LEU A 222 -8.79 2.55 -4.20
N PHE A 223 -7.54 2.11 -4.14
CA PHE A 223 -6.39 2.99 -4.21
C PHE A 223 -5.96 3.08 -5.66
N VAL A 224 -5.37 4.20 -6.03
CA VAL A 224 -4.95 4.47 -7.41
C VAL A 224 -3.56 5.06 -7.36
N ASP A 225 -2.65 4.52 -8.16
CA ASP A 225 -1.54 5.31 -8.65
C ASP A 225 -1.92 5.81 -10.07
N GLY A 226 -1.08 6.63 -10.68
CA GLY A 226 -1.33 7.26 -11.97
C GLY A 226 -1.50 6.27 -13.12
N THR A 227 -1.24 4.97 -12.94
CA THR A 227 -1.36 3.93 -13.95
C THR A 227 -2.31 2.80 -13.56
N ASP A 228 -2.30 2.40 -12.30
CA ASP A 228 -2.88 1.17 -11.80
C ASP A 228 -3.83 1.40 -10.62
N TYR A 229 -4.69 0.41 -10.42
CA TYR A 229 -5.60 0.36 -9.29
C TYR A 229 -5.13 -0.70 -8.30
N TYR A 230 -5.28 -0.41 -7.02
CA TYR A 230 -4.87 -1.29 -5.94
C TYR A 230 -6.01 -1.51 -4.97
N VAL A 231 -6.00 -2.68 -4.35
CA VAL A 231 -6.96 -3.04 -3.30
C VAL A 231 -6.21 -3.42 -2.04
N GLU A 232 -6.81 -3.10 -0.89
CA GLU A 232 -6.32 -3.62 0.39
C GLU A 232 -6.60 -5.11 0.45
N GLY A 233 -5.55 -5.91 0.62
CA GLY A 233 -5.66 -7.34 0.82
C GLY A 233 -5.26 -7.73 2.24
N LYS A 234 -5.65 -8.94 2.61
CA LYS A 234 -5.09 -9.61 3.78
C LYS A 234 -3.85 -10.41 3.36
N HIS A 235 -2.94 -10.67 4.30
CA HIS A 235 -1.77 -11.49 4.03
C HIS A 235 -2.13 -12.94 3.66
N ASP A 236 -3.25 -13.46 4.16
CA ASP A 236 -3.78 -14.79 3.85
C ASP A 236 -4.52 -14.86 2.51
N ALA A 237 -4.76 -13.71 1.87
CA ALA A 237 -5.35 -13.62 0.53
C ALA A 237 -4.31 -13.91 -0.60
N LEU A 238 -3.06 -14.16 -0.23
CA LEU A 238 -2.02 -14.58 -1.15
C LEU A 238 -2.37 -15.96 -1.73
N CYS A 239 -2.40 -16.04 -3.07
CA CYS A 239 -2.73 -17.28 -3.77
C CYS A 239 -1.52 -18.22 -3.74
N LEU A 240 -1.37 -18.99 -2.65
CA LEU A 240 -0.24 -19.91 -2.45
C LEU A 240 -0.24 -21.10 -3.41
N GLU A 241 -1.39 -21.44 -4.00
CA GLU A 241 -1.53 -22.61 -4.89
C GLU A 241 -1.11 -22.39 -6.34
N HIS A 242 -0.88 -21.14 -6.75
CA HIS A 242 -0.10 -20.90 -7.97
C HIS A 242 1.38 -21.12 -7.65
N ASP A 243 1.73 -22.40 -7.53
CA ASP A 243 2.98 -23.02 -7.09
C ASP A 243 4.25 -22.67 -7.94
N ALA A 244 4.33 -21.50 -8.58
CA ALA A 244 5.40 -21.24 -9.56
C ALA A 244 6.05 -19.84 -9.57
N ASP A 245 5.50 -18.83 -8.89
CA ASP A 245 6.24 -17.56 -8.79
C ASP A 245 7.02 -17.49 -7.48
N GLU A 246 8.34 -17.59 -7.61
CA GLU A 246 9.32 -17.32 -6.55
C GLU A 246 9.02 -16.00 -5.84
N ARG A 247 8.40 -15.05 -6.56
CA ARG A 247 7.98 -13.75 -6.05
C ARG A 247 6.84 -13.78 -5.04
N SER A 248 5.77 -14.54 -5.27
CA SER A 248 4.63 -14.59 -4.33
C SER A 248 5.05 -15.17 -2.97
N ARG A 249 5.97 -16.16 -3.00
CA ARG A 249 6.58 -16.70 -1.77
C ARG A 249 7.52 -15.70 -1.11
N ALA A 250 8.14 -14.81 -1.89
CA ALA A 250 9.13 -13.89 -1.36
C ALA A 250 8.56 -12.96 -0.29
N LEU A 251 7.34 -12.43 -0.50
CA LEU A 251 6.68 -11.56 0.48
C LEU A 251 6.39 -12.31 1.78
N THR A 252 5.75 -13.49 1.70
CA THR A 252 5.45 -14.32 2.88
C THR A 252 6.72 -14.70 3.63
N THR A 253 7.74 -15.20 2.92
CA THR A 253 9.03 -15.55 3.51
C THR A 253 9.72 -14.35 4.15
N PHE A 254 9.60 -13.15 3.57
CA PHE A 254 10.15 -11.94 4.17
C PHE A 254 9.46 -11.62 5.49
N LEU A 255 8.12 -11.67 5.53
CA LEU A 255 7.34 -11.40 6.73
C LEU A 255 7.64 -12.40 7.85
N GLU A 256 7.73 -13.70 7.53
CA GLU A 256 8.08 -14.75 8.49
C GLU A 256 9.47 -14.51 9.10
N LYS A 257 10.48 -14.25 8.26
CA LYS A 257 11.84 -13.97 8.74
C LYS A 257 11.90 -12.68 9.56
N LEU A 258 11.18 -11.65 9.14
CA LEU A 258 11.11 -10.38 9.87
C LEU A 258 10.48 -10.56 11.26
N GLU A 259 9.43 -11.36 11.34
CA GLU A 259 8.80 -11.71 12.61
C GLU A 259 9.76 -12.46 13.53
N ASP A 260 10.45 -13.48 13.02
CA ASP A 260 11.45 -14.23 13.79
C ASP A 260 12.55 -13.29 14.34
N ILE A 261 13.06 -12.38 13.51
CA ILE A 261 14.08 -11.37 13.89
C ILE A 261 13.57 -10.45 15.01
N ILE A 262 12.34 -9.93 14.87
CA ILE A 262 11.74 -9.02 15.86
C ILE A 262 11.49 -9.74 17.18
N LEU A 263 10.99 -10.97 17.12
CA LEU A 263 10.73 -11.78 18.31
C LEU A 263 12.06 -12.08 19.02
N GLU A 264 13.08 -12.54 18.32
CA GLU A 264 14.39 -12.82 18.92
C GLU A 264 15.00 -11.57 19.59
N GLY A 265 14.91 -10.41 18.94
CA GLY A 265 15.36 -9.14 19.51
C GLY A 265 14.64 -8.77 20.83
N LYS A 266 13.32 -8.98 20.90
CA LYS A 266 12.53 -8.78 22.13
C LYS A 266 12.93 -9.75 23.24
N PHE A 267 13.10 -11.04 22.91
CA PHE A 267 13.52 -12.08 23.85
C PHE A 267 14.85 -11.75 24.52
N ARG A 268 15.85 -11.36 23.72
CA ARG A 268 17.16 -10.93 24.22
C ARG A 268 17.03 -9.72 25.15
N ARG A 269 16.20 -8.73 24.77
CA ARG A 269 15.96 -7.52 25.57
C ARG A 269 15.28 -7.82 26.92
N TRP A 270 14.49 -8.88 27.00
CA TRP A 270 13.82 -9.32 28.23
C TRP A 270 14.65 -10.31 29.07
N GLY A 271 15.85 -10.67 28.62
CA GLY A 271 16.72 -11.61 29.33
C GLY A 271 16.15 -13.03 29.39
N LEU A 272 15.25 -13.38 28.47
CA LEU A 272 14.65 -14.71 28.39
C LEU A 272 15.59 -15.67 27.65
N SER A 273 15.63 -16.91 28.12
CA SER A 273 16.46 -17.97 27.52
C SER A 273 15.92 -18.38 26.14
N SER A 274 16.81 -18.65 25.20
CA SER A 274 16.52 -19.06 23.81
C SER A 274 15.84 -20.43 23.68
N HIS A 275 15.53 -21.11 24.79
CA HIS A 275 14.86 -22.41 24.79
C HIS A 275 13.32 -22.31 24.80
N VAL A 276 12.76 -21.12 24.95
CA VAL A 276 11.31 -20.90 24.87
C VAL A 276 10.93 -20.61 23.42
N ASP A 277 9.95 -21.34 22.89
CA ASP A 277 9.37 -21.06 21.58
C ASP A 277 8.81 -19.64 21.54
N SER A 278 9.40 -18.82 20.67
CA SER A 278 9.11 -17.39 20.58
C SER A 278 7.68 -17.10 20.13
N ARG A 279 7.08 -17.98 19.32
CA ARG A 279 5.71 -17.83 18.82
C ARG A 279 4.69 -18.18 19.89
N SER A 280 4.91 -19.27 20.63
CA SER A 280 4.06 -19.63 21.76
C SER A 280 4.00 -18.49 22.79
N PHE A 281 5.17 -17.93 23.10
CA PHE A 281 5.26 -16.81 24.04
C PHE A 281 4.63 -15.52 23.51
N ALA A 282 4.77 -15.20 22.23
CA ALA A 282 4.10 -14.04 21.65
C ALA A 282 2.57 -14.12 21.83
N ASN A 283 1.99 -15.31 21.61
CA ASN A 283 0.57 -15.57 21.79
C ASN A 283 0.14 -15.43 23.25
N ASP A 284 0.89 -16.00 24.19
CA ASP A 284 0.56 -15.99 25.62
C ASP A 284 0.54 -14.56 26.22
N TYR A 285 1.32 -13.65 25.64
CA TYR A 285 1.46 -12.27 26.11
C TYR A 285 0.75 -11.24 25.22
N GLY A 286 -0.04 -11.68 24.23
CA GLY A 286 -0.77 -10.79 23.32
C GLY A 286 0.15 -9.84 22.56
N ILE A 287 1.35 -10.29 22.21
CA ILE A 287 2.27 -9.52 21.38
C ILE A 287 1.73 -9.57 19.95
N THR A 288 1.28 -8.42 19.44
CA THR A 288 0.84 -8.31 18.04
C THR A 288 1.94 -8.79 17.10
N THR A 289 1.54 -9.61 16.13
CA THR A 289 2.43 -10.13 15.10
C THR A 289 2.78 -9.01 14.12
N VAL A 290 3.91 -9.13 13.43
CA VAL A 290 4.29 -8.17 12.37
C VAL A 290 3.19 -8.06 11.32
N VAL A 291 2.54 -9.19 11.05
CA VAL A 291 1.48 -9.33 10.06
C VAL A 291 0.23 -8.53 10.43
N GLU A 292 -0.08 -8.36 11.72
CA GLU A 292 -1.20 -7.55 12.20
C GLU A 292 -0.91 -6.05 12.12
N ASP A 293 0.36 -5.67 12.23
CA ASP A 293 0.81 -4.26 12.23
C ASP A 293 1.03 -3.72 10.80
N VAL A 294 1.06 -4.58 9.78
CA VAL A 294 1.29 -4.23 8.36
C VAL A 294 0.03 -4.43 7.53
N ARG A 295 -0.30 -3.44 6.72
CA ARG A 295 -1.37 -3.51 5.71
C ARG A 295 -0.79 -3.82 4.34
N PHE A 296 -1.57 -4.46 3.48
CA PHE A 296 -1.12 -4.87 2.16
C PHE A 296 -1.96 -4.23 1.07
N LEU A 297 -1.29 -3.73 0.02
CA LEU A 297 -1.91 -3.36 -1.22
C LEU A 297 -1.44 -4.28 -2.34
N PHE A 298 -2.42 -4.81 -3.07
CA PHE A 298 -2.16 -5.62 -4.26
C PHE A 298 -2.68 -4.92 -5.51
N CYS A 299 -1.93 -5.03 -6.60
CA CYS A 299 -2.33 -4.47 -7.87
C CYS A 299 -3.53 -5.26 -8.44
N ARG A 300 -4.61 -4.55 -8.78
CA ARG A 300 -5.87 -5.15 -9.24
C ARG A 300 -5.73 -5.94 -10.54
N SER A 301 -4.79 -5.56 -11.40
CA SER A 301 -4.52 -6.31 -12.64
C SER A 301 -3.89 -7.68 -12.41
N ARG A 302 -3.45 -7.98 -11.17
CA ARG A 302 -2.89 -9.26 -10.73
C ARG A 302 -3.90 -10.17 -10.04
N GLU A 303 -5.18 -9.80 -10.05
CA GLU A 303 -6.25 -10.63 -9.49
C GLU A 303 -6.44 -11.91 -10.30
N VAL A 304 -6.44 -13.07 -9.64
CA VAL A 304 -6.75 -14.39 -10.23
C VAL A 304 -8.09 -14.90 -9.74
N ALA A 305 -8.81 -15.61 -10.62
CA ALA A 305 -10.22 -15.94 -10.43
C ALA A 305 -10.51 -16.79 -9.18
N LEU A 306 -9.67 -17.78 -8.85
CA LEU A 306 -9.87 -18.67 -7.71
C LEU A 306 -8.52 -19.24 -7.23
N CYS A 307 -8.18 -19.00 -5.96
CA CYS A 307 -7.17 -19.80 -5.25
C CYS A 307 -7.85 -21.11 -4.80
N GLN A 308 -7.43 -22.26 -5.34
CA GLN A 308 -8.13 -23.55 -5.14
C GLN A 308 -8.05 -24.06 -3.68
N ARG A 309 -7.15 -23.54 -2.83
CA ARG A 309 -7.11 -23.73 -1.37
C ARG A 309 -7.07 -22.38 -0.66
N CYS A 310 -8.23 -21.78 -0.47
CA CYS A 310 -8.40 -20.91 0.69
C CYS A 310 -8.50 -21.81 1.93
N PRO A 311 -7.64 -21.65 2.96
CA PRO A 311 -7.69 -22.47 4.18
C PRO A 311 -9.07 -22.47 4.88
N ALA A 312 -9.85 -21.40 4.68
CA ALA A 312 -11.23 -21.30 5.16
C ALA A 312 -12.19 -22.34 4.53
N HIS A 313 -11.86 -22.89 3.35
CA HIS A 313 -12.64 -23.93 2.68
C HIS A 313 -12.26 -25.35 3.12
N GLU A 314 -11.01 -25.61 3.50
CA GLU A 314 -10.59 -26.95 3.99
C GLU A 314 -11.25 -27.31 5.32
N HIS A 315 -11.53 -26.33 6.18
CA HIS A 315 -12.26 -26.59 7.43
C HIS A 315 -13.74 -26.93 7.24
N ARG A 316 -14.37 -26.57 6.11
CA ARG A 316 -15.77 -26.92 5.84
C ARG A 316 -15.95 -28.32 5.25
N TYR A 317 -14.96 -28.83 4.53
CA TYR A 317 -15.07 -30.15 3.89
C TYR A 317 -14.75 -31.31 4.84
N ASN A 318 -14.01 -31.07 5.93
CA ASN A 318 -13.66 -32.12 6.90
C ASN A 318 -14.68 -32.30 8.05
N SER A 319 -15.75 -31.50 8.11
CA SER A 319 -16.79 -31.62 9.16
C SER A 319 -18.04 -32.41 8.74
N ASP A 320 -18.17 -32.76 7.46
CA ASP A 320 -19.37 -33.45 6.92
C ASP A 320 -19.11 -34.94 6.60
N GLY A 321 -18.00 -35.51 7.08
CA GLY A 321 -17.52 -36.86 6.75
C GLY A 321 -17.84 -37.98 7.74
N ASP A 322 -18.63 -37.74 8.79
CA ASP A 322 -19.03 -38.77 9.76
C ASP A 322 -20.57 -38.92 9.78
N ALA A 323 -21.11 -39.64 8.78
CA ALA A 323 -22.45 -40.22 8.87
C ALA A 323 -22.57 -41.50 8.03
N ASP A 324 -22.79 -42.60 8.76
CA ASP A 324 -23.63 -43.75 8.38
C ASP A 324 -23.09 -44.79 7.38
N GLU A 325 -22.19 -45.67 7.86
CA GLU A 325 -22.08 -47.05 7.36
C GLU A 325 -23.05 -47.95 8.13
N TRP A 326 -24.24 -48.17 7.58
CA TRP A 326 -25.20 -49.16 8.09
C TRP A 326 -24.92 -50.55 7.52
N ASP A 327 -24.73 -51.50 8.43
CA ASP A 327 -24.66 -52.94 8.20
C ASP A 327 -25.75 -53.46 7.26
N THR A 328 -25.34 -54.10 6.17
CA THR A 328 -26.20 -55.00 5.39
C THR A 328 -25.76 -56.43 5.64
N VAL A 329 -26.23 -57.03 6.74
CA VAL A 329 -26.13 -58.49 6.96
C VAL A 329 -27.41 -59.13 6.47
N GLY A 330 -27.34 -59.72 5.27
CA GLY A 330 -28.33 -60.66 4.77
C GLY A 330 -27.66 -61.99 4.44
N SER A 331 -27.90 -63.02 5.25
CA SER A 331 -27.80 -64.40 4.78
C SER A 331 -28.80 -65.30 5.49
N MET A 332 -29.68 -65.87 4.67
CA MET A 332 -30.67 -66.89 4.99
C MET A 332 -29.98 -68.21 5.37
N SER A 333 -30.57 -68.99 6.29
CA SER A 333 -31.05 -70.34 6.01
C SER A 333 -31.50 -71.12 7.25
N SER A 334 -32.51 -71.99 7.01
CA SER A 334 -32.77 -73.29 7.63
C SER A 334 -33.76 -73.39 8.83
N GLU A 335 -34.94 -73.94 8.50
CA GLU A 335 -35.70 -75.03 9.18
C GLU A 335 -36.07 -74.85 10.68
N ARG A 336 -37.28 -75.16 11.17
CA ARG A 336 -38.05 -76.40 11.01
C ARG A 336 -39.35 -76.31 11.86
N TRP A 337 -40.41 -76.97 11.37
CA TRP A 337 -41.74 -77.29 11.96
C TRP A 337 -42.80 -76.19 12.07
#